data_AF-A0AAJ2LQ13-F1
#
_entry.id   AF-A0AAJ2LQ13-F1
#
_cell.length_a   1.000
_cell.length_b   1.000
_cell.length_c   1.000
_cell.angle_alpha   90.00
_cell.angle_beta   90.00
_cell.angle_gamma   90.00
#
_symmetry.space_group_name_H-M   'P 1'
#
loop_
_entity.id
_entity.type
_entity.pdbx_description
1 polymer ?
#
loop_
_entity_poly.entity_id
_entity_poly.type
_entity_poly.pdbx_seq_one_letter_code
_entity_poly.pdbx_strand_id
1 'polypeptide(L)'
;MRIPLDPHLFSDVPNYSGNCEPREGRSDKVLIVPSWTCTYVLRDRESLARKTALSQGALAKVKWDKSRRFSLDFARVPDLPLDGRDELRLRNAGPDSTNPAPPHLQCEKGWTMGKVAISQSNYLPWKGYFDLIAAVDEFILYDDMQYTRRDWRNRNQIKTPQGPVWLTVPVRVKGKYHQTIWETKIEGREWAVTHWKSLVQNYKKAPHFREVAAILEPIYLRSEHEFLSPLNRELLEGICRYLGITTRITNSCDYNLVDGKSERLADLCAQAGGTEYISGPAAKNYIDENVFSERNIKLTWFDYNGYPEYPQLWGEFVHAVSILDLLFNCGKDSPAFMKSVKALPREN
;
A
#
# COMPACT_ATOMS: atom_id res chain seq x y z
N MET A 1 -4.10 27.26 -38.71
CA MET A 1 -4.65 26.15 -39.50
C MET A 1 -5.46 25.26 -38.57
N ARG A 2 -6.79 25.24 -38.75
CA ARG A 2 -7.70 24.30 -38.07
C ARG A 2 -7.97 23.14 -39.03
N ILE A 3 -7.95 21.91 -38.52
CA ILE A 3 -8.56 20.73 -39.16
C ILE A 3 -9.37 20.02 -38.05
N PRO A 4 -10.66 19.72 -38.26
CA PRO A 4 -11.58 19.18 -37.24
C PRO A 4 -11.74 17.65 -37.33
N LEU A 5 -12.19 17.00 -36.25
CA LEU A 5 -12.79 15.66 -36.31
C LEU A 5 -14.05 15.56 -35.43
N ASP A 6 -15.16 15.42 -36.16
CA ASP A 6 -16.42 14.68 -36.01
C ASP A 6 -17.08 14.40 -34.63
N PRO A 7 -18.37 14.80 -34.43
CA PRO A 7 -19.17 14.54 -33.23
C PRO A 7 -20.12 13.32 -33.30
N HIS A 8 -19.92 12.33 -34.16
CA HIS A 8 -20.75 11.11 -34.18
C HIS A 8 -20.03 9.88 -33.63
N LEU A 9 -20.09 9.68 -32.32
CA LEU A 9 -20.01 8.35 -31.69
C LEU A 9 -20.57 8.44 -30.27
N PHE A 10 -21.45 7.50 -29.95
CA PHE A 10 -22.23 7.34 -28.71
C PHE A 10 -23.62 8.01 -28.72
N SER A 11 -24.49 7.45 -29.56
CA SER A 11 -25.88 7.19 -29.16
C SER A 11 -25.91 6.00 -28.18
N ASP A 12 -26.97 5.97 -27.38
CA ASP A 12 -27.55 4.81 -26.69
C ASP A 12 -26.98 4.40 -25.32
N VAL A 13 -27.45 5.08 -24.27
CA VAL A 13 -27.73 4.44 -22.96
C VAL A 13 -29.11 4.94 -22.45
N PRO A 14 -30.01 4.06 -21.97
CA PRO A 14 -31.41 4.40 -21.73
C PRO A 14 -31.64 5.22 -20.46
N ASN A 15 -32.68 6.06 -20.54
CA ASN A 15 -33.32 6.78 -19.44
C ASN A 15 -33.64 5.88 -18.23
N TYR A 16 -33.20 6.32 -17.06
CA TYR A 16 -33.95 6.09 -15.82
C TYR A 16 -34.39 7.44 -15.26
N SER A 17 -35.70 7.63 -15.29
CA SER A 17 -36.43 8.75 -14.70
C SER A 17 -36.54 8.56 -13.18
N GLY A 18 -36.02 9.53 -12.45
CA GLY A 18 -36.31 9.72 -11.03
C GLY A 18 -36.47 11.22 -10.79
N ASN A 19 -37.72 11.67 -10.72
CA ASN A 19 -38.08 13.05 -10.42
C ASN A 19 -37.72 13.39 -8.97
N CYS A 20 -36.89 14.40 -8.77
CA CYS A 20 -36.96 15.31 -7.63
C CYS A 20 -36.59 16.71 -8.13
N GLU A 21 -37.59 17.59 -8.19
CA GLU A 21 -37.45 19.00 -8.51
C GLU A 21 -36.57 19.76 -7.48
N PRO A 22 -35.95 20.89 -7.89
CA PRO A 22 -34.98 21.60 -7.09
C PRO A 22 -35.66 22.48 -6.04
N ARG A 23 -35.22 22.40 -4.78
CA ARG A 23 -35.42 23.50 -3.83
C ARG A 23 -34.19 24.41 -3.85
N GLU A 24 -34.40 25.60 -4.39
CA GLU A 24 -33.52 26.75 -4.18
C GLU A 24 -33.34 27.03 -2.69
N GLY A 25 -32.09 27.18 -2.28
CA GLY A 25 -31.73 27.57 -0.93
C GLY A 25 -30.23 27.43 -0.75
N ARG A 26 -29.53 28.57 -0.70
CA ARG A 26 -28.10 28.65 -0.37
C ARG A 26 -27.78 27.76 0.83
N SER A 27 -26.85 26.84 0.64
CA SER A 27 -25.96 26.39 1.70
C SER A 27 -24.58 26.20 1.09
N ASP A 28 -23.68 27.15 1.33
CA ASP A 28 -22.24 26.91 1.17
C ASP A 28 -21.89 25.71 2.06
N LYS A 29 -21.72 24.53 1.47
CA LYS A 29 -21.20 23.38 2.20
C LYS A 29 -19.68 23.53 2.28
N VAL A 30 -19.19 24.00 3.43
CA VAL A 30 -17.78 23.87 3.80
C VAL A 30 -17.53 22.40 4.12
N LEU A 31 -16.83 21.70 3.22
CA LEU A 31 -16.33 20.35 3.51
C LEU A 31 -15.09 20.51 4.39
N ILE A 32 -15.22 20.23 5.69
CA ILE A 32 -14.07 19.98 6.55
C ILE A 32 -13.78 18.49 6.41
N VAL A 33 -12.68 18.15 5.72
CA VAL A 33 -12.23 16.76 5.60
C VAL A 33 -11.22 16.52 6.71
N PRO A 34 -11.48 15.62 7.68
CA PRO A 34 -10.43 15.13 8.55
C PRO A 34 -9.42 14.40 7.66
N SER A 35 -8.14 14.75 7.78
CA SER A 35 -7.06 13.99 7.17
C SER A 35 -7.22 12.52 7.55
N TRP A 36 -7.53 11.63 6.61
CA TRP A 36 -7.05 10.23 6.48
C TRP A 36 -7.72 9.62 5.22
N THR A 37 -6.87 9.31 4.22
CA THR A 37 -7.03 8.35 3.09
C THR A 37 -8.25 8.41 2.15
N CYS A 38 -7.98 8.69 0.87
CA CYS A 38 -8.53 7.91 -0.24
C CYS A 38 -7.64 8.06 -1.49
N THR A 39 -6.92 7.01 -1.88
CA THR A 39 -6.12 6.98 -3.11
C THR A 39 -7.02 6.51 -4.25
N TYR A 40 -7.40 7.41 -5.14
CA TYR A 40 -8.00 7.06 -6.43
C TYR A 40 -6.92 7.13 -7.53
N VAL A 41 -6.98 6.18 -8.45
CA VAL A 41 -6.19 6.13 -9.69
C VAL A 41 -6.56 7.34 -10.55
N LEU A 42 -5.59 8.19 -10.91
CA LEU A 42 -5.84 9.43 -11.66
C LEU A 42 -5.07 9.49 -12.99
N ARG A 43 -5.83 9.65 -14.08
CA ARG A 43 -5.36 9.97 -15.43
C ARG A 43 -5.89 11.36 -15.84
N ASP A 44 -5.42 12.48 -15.26
CA ASP A 44 -5.57 13.81 -15.91
C ASP A 44 -4.75 14.97 -15.28
N ARG A 45 -4.55 16.04 -16.06
CA ARG A 45 -3.83 17.29 -15.76
C ARG A 45 -4.46 18.18 -14.66
N GLU A 46 -5.69 17.91 -14.21
CA GLU A 46 -6.29 18.59 -13.02
C GLU A 46 -5.49 18.35 -11.73
N SER A 47 -4.67 17.29 -11.69
CA SER A 47 -3.91 16.84 -10.53
C SER A 47 -2.77 17.77 -10.10
N LEU A 48 -2.17 18.50 -11.05
CA LEU A 48 -0.98 19.32 -10.78
C LEU A 48 -1.33 20.59 -9.99
N ALA A 49 -2.48 21.20 -10.29
CA ALA A 49 -2.94 22.39 -9.60
C ALA A 49 -3.34 22.11 -8.13
N ARG A 50 -3.88 20.91 -7.86
CA ARG A 50 -4.21 20.48 -6.49
C ARG A 50 -2.98 20.18 -5.64
N LYS A 51 -1.89 19.67 -6.25
CA LYS A 51 -0.60 19.47 -5.57
C LYS A 51 0.00 20.79 -5.06
N THR A 52 -0.14 21.89 -5.80
CA THR A 52 0.41 23.20 -5.41
C THR A 52 -0.39 23.91 -4.32
N ALA A 53 -1.71 23.71 -4.26
CA ALA A 53 -2.56 24.35 -3.26
C ALA A 53 -2.41 23.71 -1.85
N LEU A 54 -2.21 22.39 -1.80
CA LEU A 54 -2.06 21.64 -0.54
C LEU A 54 -0.71 21.86 0.16
N SER A 55 0.34 22.25 -0.58
CA SER A 55 1.67 22.50 0.01
C SER A 55 1.83 23.87 0.67
N GLN A 56 0.86 24.79 0.53
CA GLN A 56 0.97 26.18 1.03
C GLN A 56 -0.09 26.60 2.04
N GLY A 57 -0.97 25.71 2.50
CA GLY A 57 -1.93 26.02 3.57
C GLY A 57 -2.95 27.11 3.22
N ALA A 58 -3.31 27.27 1.94
CA ALA A 58 -4.31 28.25 1.50
C ALA A 58 -5.62 27.56 1.07
N LEU A 59 -6.76 28.12 1.48
CA LEU A 59 -8.09 27.72 1.00
C LEU A 59 -8.36 28.38 -0.37
N ALA A 60 -8.46 27.59 -1.43
CA ALA A 60 -8.83 28.08 -2.76
C ALA A 60 -10.32 27.83 -3.03
N LYS A 61 -11.04 28.86 -3.48
CA LYS A 61 -12.40 28.72 -4.06
C LYS A 61 -12.29 28.63 -5.57
N VAL A 62 -12.75 27.52 -6.15
CA VAL A 62 -12.81 27.33 -7.61
C VAL A 62 -14.18 27.80 -8.11
N LYS A 63 -14.20 28.77 -9.03
CA LYS A 63 -15.41 29.16 -9.77
C LYS A 63 -15.33 28.67 -11.21
N TRP A 64 -16.47 28.20 -11.70
CA TRP A 64 -16.66 27.78 -13.09
C TRP A 64 -17.57 28.78 -13.80
N ASP A 65 -17.14 29.27 -14.97
CA ASP A 65 -18.02 29.98 -15.90
C ASP A 65 -18.66 28.99 -16.90
N LYS A 66 -19.80 29.36 -17.48
CA LYS A 66 -20.58 28.63 -18.49
C LYS A 66 -19.75 28.23 -19.73
N SER A 67 -18.56 28.80 -19.92
CA SER A 67 -17.60 28.45 -20.98
C SER A 67 -16.54 27.40 -20.61
N ARG A 68 -16.60 26.78 -19.41
CA ARG A 68 -15.63 25.77 -18.90
C ARG A 68 -14.16 26.25 -18.83
N ARG A 69 -13.90 27.56 -18.76
CA ARG A 69 -12.60 28.08 -18.30
C ARG A 69 -12.61 28.22 -16.78
N PHE A 70 -11.50 27.85 -16.13
CA PHE A 70 -11.30 28.08 -14.71
C PHE A 70 -10.44 29.34 -14.50
N SER A 71 -10.71 30.06 -13.42
CA SER A 71 -9.88 31.15 -12.89
C SER A 71 -9.71 30.94 -11.38
N LEU A 72 -8.49 31.15 -10.87
CA LEU A 72 -8.17 31.01 -9.46
C LEU A 72 -8.16 32.41 -8.81
N ASP A 73 -9.12 32.66 -7.93
CA ASP A 73 -9.12 33.85 -7.06
C ASP A 73 -8.53 33.49 -5.70
N PHE A 74 -7.39 34.07 -5.36
CA PHE A 74 -6.80 33.98 -4.03
C PHE A 74 -7.45 35.04 -3.14
N ALA A 75 -8.46 34.67 -2.35
CA ALA A 75 -9.06 35.58 -1.38
C ALA A 75 -8.22 35.63 -0.09
N ARG A 76 -7.81 36.82 0.34
CA ARG A 76 -7.38 37.04 1.74
C ARG A 76 -8.57 36.76 2.65
N VAL A 77 -8.33 35.97 3.70
CA VAL A 77 -9.31 35.66 4.75
C VAL A 77 -9.82 36.97 5.36
N PRO A 78 -11.14 37.26 5.38
CA PRO A 78 -11.68 38.32 6.21
C PRO A 78 -11.82 37.83 7.65
N ASP A 79 -11.46 38.67 8.60
CA ASP A 79 -11.62 38.44 10.04
C ASP A 79 -13.06 38.02 10.38
N LEU A 80 -13.21 36.84 10.98
CA LEU A 80 -14.46 36.41 11.60
C LEU A 80 -14.53 36.98 13.04
N PRO A 81 -15.70 37.46 13.50
CA PRO A 81 -15.82 38.08 14.80
C PRO A 81 -15.69 37.03 15.90
N LEU A 82 -14.79 37.28 16.84
CA LEU A 82 -14.69 36.54 18.10
C LEU A 82 -15.93 36.88 18.95
N ASP A 83 -16.71 35.85 19.28
CA ASP A 83 -17.76 35.89 20.29
C ASP A 83 -17.12 36.27 21.65
N GLY A 84 -17.77 37.22 22.31
CA GLY A 84 -17.29 37.86 23.52
C GLY A 84 -17.36 36.92 24.72
N ARG A 85 -16.19 36.50 25.19
CA ARG A 85 -15.85 36.34 26.61
C ARG A 85 -14.36 36.02 26.71
N ASP A 86 -13.59 37.08 26.91
CA ASP A 86 -12.40 37.15 27.77
C ASP A 86 -11.66 38.46 27.46
N GLU A 87 -12.08 39.53 28.14
CA GLU A 87 -11.31 40.76 28.22
C GLU A 87 -10.03 40.53 29.03
N LEU A 88 -8.87 40.70 28.41
CA LEU A 88 -7.66 41.08 29.15
C LEU A 88 -6.73 41.95 28.29
N ARG A 89 -7.03 43.26 28.35
CA ARG A 89 -6.10 44.42 28.31
C ARG A 89 -4.93 44.36 27.33
N LEU A 90 -5.12 44.93 26.15
CA LEU A 90 -4.04 45.55 25.37
C LEU A 90 -4.00 47.05 25.70
N ARG A 91 -3.02 47.47 26.51
CA ARG A 91 -2.64 48.87 26.65
C ARG A 91 -1.69 49.25 25.51
N ASN A 92 -1.96 50.41 24.91
CA ASN A 92 -1.17 51.08 23.89
C ASN A 92 0.33 51.13 24.25
N ALA A 93 1.19 50.72 23.32
CA ALA A 93 2.60 51.10 23.27
C ALA A 93 2.89 51.67 21.88
N GLY A 94 3.33 52.93 21.85
CA GLY A 94 3.72 53.65 20.64
C GLY A 94 5.02 53.14 20.01
N PRO A 95 5.47 53.76 18.91
CA PRO A 95 6.56 53.24 18.10
C PRO A 95 7.90 53.76 18.63
N ASP A 96 8.60 52.99 19.47
CA ASP A 96 10.06 53.06 19.48
C ASP A 96 10.76 51.86 20.14
N SER A 97 11.92 51.54 19.58
CA SER A 97 13.06 50.81 20.14
C SER A 97 13.02 49.27 20.33
N THR A 98 13.91 48.63 19.56
CA THR A 98 14.84 47.55 19.96
C THR A 98 14.29 46.35 20.73
N ASN A 99 13.92 45.28 20.02
CA ASN A 99 14.03 43.91 20.55
C ASN A 99 14.25 42.93 19.39
N PRO A 100 15.20 41.97 19.47
CA PRO A 100 15.41 41.01 18.40
C PRO A 100 14.20 40.07 18.29
N ALA A 101 13.90 39.65 17.06
CA ALA A 101 12.82 38.71 16.76
C ALA A 101 12.93 37.45 17.64
N PRO A 102 11.79 36.89 18.11
CA PRO A 102 11.82 35.66 18.90
C PRO A 102 12.45 34.53 18.08
N PRO A 103 13.21 33.62 18.73
CA PRO A 103 13.83 32.52 18.03
C PRO A 103 12.71 31.69 17.39
N HIS A 104 12.82 31.56 16.06
CA HIS A 104 12.26 30.49 15.25
C HIS A 104 11.79 29.31 16.11
N LEU A 105 10.49 29.11 16.22
CA LEU A 105 9.93 27.78 16.44
C LEU A 105 10.30 26.96 15.22
N GLN A 106 11.52 26.41 15.21
CA GLN A 106 11.81 25.22 14.46
C GLN A 106 10.87 24.16 15.03
N CYS A 107 9.79 23.89 14.29
CA CYS A 107 9.09 22.63 14.40
C CYS A 107 10.11 21.58 13.95
N GLU A 108 10.93 21.10 14.90
CA GLU A 108 11.65 19.86 14.73
C GLU A 108 10.58 18.83 14.42
N LYS A 109 10.49 18.40 13.16
CA LYS A 109 9.80 17.16 12.82
C LYS A 109 10.52 16.10 13.62
N GLY A 110 10.00 15.78 14.80
CA GLY A 110 10.45 14.65 15.58
C GLY A 110 10.31 13.45 14.68
N TRP A 111 11.44 13.01 14.13
CA TRP A 111 11.50 11.86 13.26
C TRP A 111 11.24 10.67 14.18
N THR A 112 9.99 10.22 14.27
CA THR A 112 9.71 8.91 14.83
C THR A 112 10.55 7.92 14.04
N MET A 113 11.45 7.21 14.70
CA MET A 113 12.42 6.30 14.09
C MET A 113 11.69 5.21 13.28
N GLY A 114 11.43 5.47 12.00
CA GLY A 114 10.67 4.58 11.13
C GLY A 114 11.53 3.42 10.65
N LYS A 115 11.02 2.20 10.81
CA LYS A 115 11.59 0.98 10.22
C LYS A 115 10.93 0.74 8.86
N VAL A 116 11.75 0.52 7.84
CA VAL A 116 11.30 0.27 6.47
C VAL A 116 11.86 -1.05 5.98
N ALA A 117 11.03 -1.86 5.32
CA ALA A 117 11.49 -2.98 4.50
C ALA A 117 11.02 -2.79 3.06
N ILE A 118 11.85 -3.27 2.13
CA ILE A 118 11.62 -3.13 0.69
C ILE A 118 11.83 -4.50 0.08
N SER A 119 10.79 -5.04 -0.56
CA SER A 119 10.84 -6.36 -1.18
C SER A 119 9.82 -6.47 -2.30
N GLN A 120 10.08 -7.36 -3.24
CA GLN A 120 9.18 -7.61 -4.37
C GLN A 120 7.95 -8.39 -3.91
N SER A 121 6.81 -8.14 -4.55
CA SER A 121 5.60 -8.90 -4.29
C SER A 121 5.77 -10.37 -4.70
N ASN A 122 5.22 -11.26 -3.89
CA ASN A 122 5.29 -12.70 -4.10
C ASN A 122 3.89 -13.31 -4.12
N TYR A 123 3.72 -14.37 -4.87
CA TYR A 123 2.48 -15.13 -4.87
C TYR A 123 2.41 -16.01 -3.62
N LEU A 124 1.48 -15.69 -2.71
CA LEU A 124 1.22 -16.43 -1.47
C LEU A 124 2.51 -16.78 -0.67
N PRO A 125 3.34 -15.81 -0.26
CA PRO A 125 4.65 -16.08 0.31
C PRO A 125 4.56 -16.92 1.60
N TRP A 126 5.69 -17.49 1.99
CA TRP A 126 5.83 -18.21 3.25
C TRP A 126 5.74 -17.27 4.46
N LYS A 127 5.54 -17.83 5.67
CA LYS A 127 5.26 -17.05 6.89
C LYS A 127 6.30 -15.97 7.23
N GLY A 128 7.58 -16.22 6.96
CA GLY A 128 8.64 -15.26 7.24
C GLY A 128 8.49 -13.93 6.48
N TYR A 129 7.89 -13.95 5.29
CA TYR A 129 7.62 -12.72 4.55
C TYR A 129 6.64 -11.80 5.32
N PHE A 130 5.62 -12.38 5.95
CA PHE A 130 4.67 -11.64 6.79
C PHE A 130 5.29 -11.18 8.11
N ASP A 131 6.22 -11.95 8.67
CA ASP A 131 7.01 -11.50 9.82
C ASP A 131 7.91 -10.30 9.48
N LEU A 132 8.51 -10.25 8.29
CA LEU A 132 9.24 -9.07 7.84
C LEU A 132 8.31 -7.86 7.72
N ILE A 133 7.11 -8.02 7.14
CA ILE A 133 6.11 -6.95 7.06
C ILE A 133 5.74 -6.46 8.48
N ALA A 134 5.43 -7.38 9.39
CA ALA A 134 5.01 -7.04 10.75
C ALA A 134 6.12 -6.40 11.60
N ALA A 135 7.39 -6.54 11.21
CA ALA A 135 8.53 -5.98 11.93
C ALA A 135 8.87 -4.52 11.55
N VAL A 136 8.18 -3.95 10.57
CA VAL A 136 8.44 -2.60 10.04
C VAL A 136 7.20 -1.72 10.11
N ASP A 137 7.41 -0.41 10.11
CA ASP A 137 6.33 0.59 10.06
C ASP A 137 5.80 0.76 8.64
N GLU A 138 6.70 0.65 7.65
CA GLU A 138 6.38 0.68 6.23
C GLU A 138 7.05 -0.45 5.44
N PHE A 139 6.26 -1.09 4.58
CA PHE A 139 6.71 -2.10 3.63
C PHE A 139 6.47 -1.63 2.19
N ILE A 140 7.55 -1.44 1.44
CA ILE A 140 7.51 -0.95 0.06
C ILE A 140 7.59 -2.14 -0.90
N LEU A 141 6.53 -2.35 -1.69
CA LEU A 141 6.50 -3.35 -2.77
C LEU A 141 7.37 -2.88 -3.94
N TYR A 142 8.42 -3.64 -4.22
CA TYR A 142 9.50 -3.24 -5.13
C TYR A 142 9.34 -3.77 -6.56
N ASP A 143 8.14 -3.58 -7.13
CA ASP A 143 7.70 -4.27 -8.35
C ASP A 143 8.12 -3.58 -9.66
N ASP A 144 8.78 -2.42 -9.58
CA ASP A 144 9.47 -1.78 -10.72
C ASP A 144 10.73 -2.53 -11.16
N MET A 145 11.10 -3.57 -10.43
CA MET A 145 12.24 -4.43 -10.76
C MET A 145 11.88 -5.46 -11.83
N GLN A 146 12.92 -5.93 -12.53
CA GLN A 146 12.78 -6.96 -13.57
C GLN A 146 12.13 -8.23 -13.01
N TYR A 147 11.14 -8.74 -13.73
CA TYR A 147 10.52 -10.03 -13.44
C TYR A 147 11.48 -11.18 -13.72
N THR A 148 11.66 -12.05 -12.73
CA THR A 148 12.45 -13.28 -12.82
C THR A 148 11.53 -14.49 -12.97
N ARG A 149 11.90 -15.41 -13.88
CA ARG A 149 11.06 -16.58 -14.19
C ARG A 149 11.26 -17.70 -13.15
N ARG A 150 10.20 -18.48 -12.92
CA ARG A 150 10.21 -19.72 -12.13
C ARG A 150 10.60 -19.51 -10.67
N ASP A 151 10.13 -18.42 -10.09
CA ASP A 151 10.44 -18.05 -8.72
C ASP A 151 9.18 -17.70 -7.92
N TRP A 152 9.36 -17.10 -6.75
CA TRP A 152 8.29 -16.81 -5.81
C TRP A 152 7.30 -15.72 -6.27
N ARG A 153 7.57 -15.02 -7.38
CA ARG A 153 6.72 -13.89 -7.85
C ARG A 153 5.38 -14.42 -8.36
N ASN A 154 5.40 -15.58 -9.02
CA ASN A 154 4.20 -16.16 -9.64
C ASN A 154 3.89 -17.59 -9.18
N ARG A 155 4.65 -18.17 -8.24
CA ARG A 155 4.36 -19.52 -7.73
C ARG A 155 4.84 -19.72 -6.29
N ASN A 156 4.15 -20.62 -5.59
CA ASN A 156 4.57 -21.12 -4.28
C ASN A 156 4.09 -22.56 -4.09
N GLN A 157 4.58 -23.23 -3.06
CA GLN A 157 4.21 -24.59 -2.72
C GLN A 157 3.13 -24.63 -1.66
N ILE A 158 2.20 -25.57 -1.82
CA ILE A 158 1.26 -25.99 -0.78
C ILE A 158 1.55 -27.44 -0.40
N LYS A 159 1.16 -27.83 0.80
CA LYS A 159 1.33 -29.20 1.28
C LYS A 159 0.16 -30.09 0.81
N THR A 160 0.49 -31.29 0.37
CA THR A 160 -0.49 -32.31 -0.06
C THR A 160 -0.15 -33.65 0.58
N PRO A 161 -1.04 -34.66 0.53
CA PRO A 161 -0.72 -36.01 0.99
C PRO A 161 0.49 -36.65 0.29
N GLN A 162 0.83 -36.20 -0.92
CA GLN A 162 1.98 -36.67 -1.70
C GLN A 162 3.23 -35.80 -1.51
N GLY A 163 3.19 -34.83 -0.60
CA GLY A 163 4.27 -33.86 -0.38
C GLY A 163 3.96 -32.48 -0.99
N PRO A 164 4.93 -31.55 -0.98
CA PRO A 164 4.73 -30.19 -1.46
C PRO A 164 4.52 -30.11 -2.98
N VAL A 165 3.48 -29.39 -3.41
CA VAL A 165 3.12 -29.20 -4.83
C VAL A 165 3.07 -27.72 -5.16
N TRP A 166 3.57 -27.35 -6.35
CA TRP A 166 3.55 -25.98 -6.84
C TRP A 166 2.15 -25.54 -7.30
N LEU A 167 1.71 -24.38 -6.81
CA LEU A 167 0.68 -23.56 -7.44
C LEU A 167 1.39 -22.48 -8.27
N THR A 168 1.11 -22.40 -9.56
CA THR A 168 1.79 -21.46 -10.49
C THR A 168 0.76 -20.64 -11.25
N VAL A 169 0.78 -19.33 -11.02
CA VAL A 169 0.03 -18.36 -11.81
C VAL A 169 0.69 -18.25 -13.19
N PRO A 170 0.01 -18.64 -14.27
CA PRO A 170 0.53 -18.52 -15.62
C PRO A 170 0.67 -17.05 -16.01
N VAL A 171 1.80 -16.69 -16.62
CA VAL A 171 2.12 -15.31 -17.00
C VAL A 171 2.76 -15.23 -18.37
N ARG A 172 2.50 -14.14 -19.08
CA ARG A 172 3.02 -13.90 -20.43
C ARG A 172 4.50 -13.52 -20.38
N VAL A 173 5.36 -14.43 -20.82
CA VAL A 173 6.83 -14.24 -20.77
C VAL A 173 7.53 -14.27 -22.13
N LYS A 174 6.88 -14.76 -23.18
CA LYS A 174 7.47 -14.89 -24.52
C LYS A 174 7.81 -13.51 -25.08
N GLY A 175 9.07 -13.30 -25.46
CA GLY A 175 9.56 -12.02 -25.99
C GLY A 175 9.69 -10.89 -24.96
N LYS A 176 9.44 -11.14 -23.68
CA LYS A 176 9.43 -10.13 -22.61
C LYS A 176 10.55 -10.35 -21.59
N TYR A 177 11.80 -10.11 -22.01
CA TYR A 177 12.97 -10.37 -21.17
C TYR A 177 13.20 -9.30 -20.11
N HIS A 178 12.85 -8.03 -20.39
CA HIS A 178 13.09 -6.89 -19.50
C HIS A 178 11.82 -6.38 -18.80
N GLN A 179 10.70 -7.10 -18.92
CA GLN A 179 9.46 -6.66 -18.26
C GLN A 179 9.65 -6.59 -16.75
N THR A 180 9.07 -5.58 -16.13
CA THR A 180 9.00 -5.46 -14.68
C THR A 180 7.95 -6.42 -14.10
N ILE A 181 7.99 -6.64 -12.79
CA ILE A 181 6.95 -7.42 -12.10
C ILE A 181 5.59 -6.74 -12.28
N TRP A 182 5.55 -5.40 -12.18
CA TRP A 182 4.36 -4.60 -12.40
C TRP A 182 3.72 -4.79 -13.78
N GLU A 183 4.53 -4.90 -14.83
CA GLU A 183 4.08 -5.08 -16.23
C GLU A 183 3.71 -6.54 -16.57
N THR A 184 3.96 -7.48 -15.65
CA THR A 184 3.79 -8.90 -15.91
C THR A 184 2.30 -9.26 -15.95
N LYS A 185 1.80 -9.56 -17.15
CA LYS A 185 0.41 -9.94 -17.40
C LYS A 185 0.15 -11.41 -17.11
N ILE A 186 -0.97 -11.68 -16.45
CA ILE A 186 -1.48 -13.03 -16.21
C ILE A 186 -2.02 -13.62 -17.53
N GLU A 187 -1.85 -14.92 -17.70
CA GLU A 187 -2.31 -15.66 -18.88
C GLU A 187 -3.51 -16.55 -18.52
N GLY A 188 -4.70 -16.15 -18.99
CA GLY A 188 -5.94 -16.88 -18.71
C GLY A 188 -6.47 -16.65 -17.29
N ARG A 189 -7.56 -17.34 -16.96
CA ARG A 189 -8.28 -17.24 -15.67
C ARG A 189 -8.55 -18.60 -15.02
N GLU A 190 -8.39 -19.66 -15.78
CA GLU A 190 -8.63 -21.06 -15.42
C GLU A 190 -7.72 -21.53 -14.28
N TRP A 191 -6.53 -20.92 -14.17
CA TRP A 191 -5.59 -21.16 -13.09
C TRP A 191 -6.20 -20.85 -11.72
N ALA A 192 -7.05 -19.82 -11.60
CA ALA A 192 -7.59 -19.38 -10.32
C ALA A 192 -8.57 -20.42 -9.77
N VAL A 193 -9.47 -20.92 -10.63
CA VAL A 193 -10.39 -22.02 -10.30
C VAL A 193 -9.60 -23.30 -9.98
N THR A 194 -8.53 -23.58 -10.71
CA THR A 194 -7.68 -24.77 -10.50
C THR A 194 -6.95 -24.70 -9.16
N HIS A 195 -6.36 -23.55 -8.84
CA HIS A 195 -5.70 -23.30 -7.56
C HIS A 195 -6.69 -23.41 -6.41
N TRP A 196 -7.87 -22.79 -6.53
CA TRP A 196 -8.91 -22.86 -5.52
C TRP A 196 -9.34 -24.30 -5.23
N LYS A 197 -9.62 -25.10 -6.28
CA LYS A 197 -9.94 -26.53 -6.13
C LYS A 197 -8.81 -27.29 -5.41
N SER A 198 -7.56 -26.99 -5.72
CA SER A 198 -6.40 -27.60 -5.06
C SER A 198 -6.34 -27.24 -3.57
N LEU A 199 -6.58 -25.96 -3.21
CA LEU A 199 -6.65 -25.53 -1.81
C LEU A 199 -7.79 -26.23 -1.07
N VAL A 200 -8.98 -26.28 -1.64
CA VAL A 200 -10.14 -27.00 -1.06
C VAL A 200 -9.81 -28.48 -0.86
N GLN A 201 -9.27 -29.16 -1.86
CA GLN A 201 -8.96 -30.58 -1.78
C GLN A 201 -7.96 -30.90 -0.66
N ASN A 202 -6.93 -30.07 -0.51
CA ASN A 202 -5.82 -30.33 0.41
C ASN A 202 -6.01 -29.72 1.81
N TYR A 203 -6.93 -28.77 1.99
CA TYR A 203 -7.11 -28.09 3.27
C TYR A 203 -8.52 -28.10 3.82
N LYS A 204 -9.55 -28.62 3.12
CA LYS A 204 -10.95 -28.62 3.64
C LYS A 204 -11.15 -29.28 5.00
N LYS A 205 -10.24 -30.15 5.42
CA LYS A 205 -10.25 -30.84 6.71
C LYS A 205 -9.44 -30.12 7.79
N ALA A 206 -8.74 -29.05 7.45
CA ALA A 206 -7.97 -28.27 8.40
C ALA A 206 -8.92 -27.51 9.34
N PRO A 207 -8.57 -27.35 10.64
CA PRO A 207 -9.48 -26.79 11.64
C PRO A 207 -10.01 -25.39 11.29
N HIS A 208 -9.20 -24.57 10.62
CA HIS A 208 -9.54 -23.18 10.30
C HIS A 208 -9.82 -22.96 8.80
N PHE A 209 -10.12 -24.04 8.06
CA PHE A 209 -10.36 -23.93 6.62
C PHE A 209 -11.42 -22.90 6.26
N ARG A 210 -12.60 -22.98 6.88
CA ARG A 210 -13.75 -22.13 6.52
C ARG A 210 -13.46 -20.65 6.72
N GLU A 211 -12.81 -20.31 7.82
CA GLU A 211 -12.47 -18.93 8.20
C GLU A 211 -11.50 -18.32 7.18
N VAL A 212 -10.40 -19.01 6.90
CA VAL A 212 -9.38 -18.53 5.95
C VAL A 212 -9.93 -18.57 4.51
N ALA A 213 -10.73 -19.58 4.17
CA ALA A 213 -11.38 -19.70 2.87
C ALA A 213 -12.29 -18.51 2.57
N ALA A 214 -13.03 -17.99 3.56
CA ALA A 214 -13.91 -16.84 3.38
C ALA A 214 -13.17 -15.58 2.88
N ILE A 215 -11.87 -15.48 3.15
CA ILE A 215 -11.01 -14.36 2.73
C ILE A 215 -10.42 -14.60 1.35
N LEU A 216 -10.02 -15.84 1.05
CA LEU A 216 -9.30 -16.18 -0.18
C LEU A 216 -10.22 -16.50 -1.36
N GLU A 217 -11.34 -17.18 -1.11
CA GLU A 217 -12.31 -17.57 -2.15
C GLU A 217 -12.76 -16.40 -3.03
N PRO A 218 -13.12 -15.22 -2.47
CA PRO A 218 -13.50 -14.07 -3.28
C PRO A 218 -12.38 -13.63 -4.22
N ILE A 219 -11.13 -13.65 -3.75
CA ILE A 219 -9.96 -13.24 -4.54
C ILE A 219 -9.73 -14.19 -5.71
N TYR A 220 -9.92 -15.50 -5.50
CA TYR A 220 -9.77 -16.50 -6.57
C TYR A 220 -10.94 -16.55 -7.55
N LEU A 221 -12.17 -16.43 -7.05
CA LEU A 221 -13.36 -16.75 -7.85
C LEU A 221 -14.15 -15.52 -8.33
N ARG A 222 -13.93 -14.35 -7.71
CA ARG A 222 -14.70 -13.12 -8.01
C ARG A 222 -13.82 -11.95 -8.43
N SER A 223 -12.61 -11.82 -7.91
CA SER A 223 -11.69 -10.74 -8.31
C SER A 223 -11.10 -11.00 -9.70
N GLU A 224 -10.98 -9.95 -10.51
CA GLU A 224 -10.35 -10.00 -11.82
C GLU A 224 -9.03 -9.23 -11.79
N HIS A 225 -7.93 -9.93 -12.05
CA HIS A 225 -6.60 -9.34 -12.13
C HIS A 225 -5.99 -9.56 -13.53
N GLU A 226 -5.62 -8.46 -14.18
CA GLU A 226 -4.87 -8.51 -15.45
C GLU A 226 -3.36 -8.72 -15.22
N PHE A 227 -2.84 -8.18 -14.11
CA PHE A 227 -1.42 -8.13 -13.80
C PHE A 227 -1.08 -8.88 -12.52
N LEU A 228 0.15 -9.38 -12.44
CA LEU A 228 0.65 -10.18 -11.33
C LEU A 228 0.75 -9.38 -10.02
N SER A 229 1.29 -8.15 -10.08
CA SER A 229 1.46 -7.30 -8.89
C SER A 229 0.14 -6.98 -8.17
N PRO A 230 -0.93 -6.54 -8.86
CA PRO A 230 -2.24 -6.35 -8.22
C PRO A 230 -2.80 -7.61 -7.54
N LEU A 231 -2.67 -8.78 -8.18
CA LEU A 231 -3.10 -10.05 -7.59
C LEU A 231 -2.31 -10.35 -6.30
N ASN A 232 -0.99 -10.27 -6.37
CA ASN A 232 -0.12 -10.54 -5.23
C ASN A 232 -0.43 -9.58 -4.08
N ARG A 233 -0.65 -8.29 -4.38
CA ARG A 233 -1.01 -7.28 -3.39
C ARG A 233 -2.36 -7.57 -2.73
N GLU A 234 -3.40 -7.92 -3.49
CA GLU A 234 -4.72 -8.24 -2.91
C GLU A 234 -4.66 -9.46 -1.96
N LEU A 235 -3.97 -10.52 -2.38
CA LEU A 235 -3.73 -11.70 -1.54
C LEU A 235 -2.95 -11.34 -0.27
N LEU A 236 -1.87 -10.58 -0.43
CA LEU A 236 -1.00 -10.16 0.65
C LEU A 236 -1.75 -9.31 1.68
N GLU A 237 -2.44 -8.27 1.24
CA GLU A 237 -3.21 -7.39 2.12
C GLU A 237 -4.37 -8.13 2.79
N GLY A 238 -5.00 -9.09 2.09
CA GLY A 238 -6.01 -9.98 2.68
C GLY A 238 -5.47 -10.79 3.85
N ILE A 239 -4.26 -11.36 3.70
CA ILE A 239 -3.60 -12.12 4.76
C ILE A 239 -3.09 -11.20 5.87
N CYS A 240 -2.56 -10.02 5.55
CA CYS A 240 -2.18 -9.03 6.57
C CYS A 240 -3.38 -8.64 7.44
N ARG A 241 -4.55 -8.38 6.83
CA ARG A 241 -5.80 -8.10 7.57
C ARG A 241 -6.19 -9.26 8.48
N TYR A 242 -6.09 -10.50 7.98
CA TYR A 242 -6.39 -11.70 8.77
C TYR A 242 -5.49 -11.83 10.00
N LEU A 243 -4.20 -11.56 9.83
CA LEU A 243 -3.18 -11.63 10.87
C LEU A 243 -3.14 -10.40 11.78
N GLY A 244 -3.96 -9.38 11.54
CA GLY A 244 -3.94 -8.13 12.30
C GLY A 244 -2.69 -7.27 12.06
N ILE A 245 -2.01 -7.45 10.93
CA ILE A 245 -0.83 -6.66 10.56
C ILE A 245 -1.30 -5.30 10.04
N THR A 246 -0.91 -4.22 10.73
CA THR A 246 -1.30 -2.83 10.42
C THR A 246 -0.22 -2.03 9.69
N THR A 247 0.88 -2.66 9.30
CA THR A 247 2.00 -2.04 8.58
C THR A 247 1.52 -1.29 7.33
N ARG A 248 2.06 -0.09 7.09
CA ARG A 248 1.76 0.68 5.89
C ARG A 248 2.38 -0.02 4.68
N ILE A 249 1.58 -0.34 3.65
CA ILE A 249 2.07 -0.95 2.41
C ILE A 249 1.97 0.05 1.25
N THR A 250 3.11 0.35 0.63
CA THR A 250 3.24 1.26 -0.52
C THR A 250 3.92 0.56 -1.69
N ASN A 251 4.01 1.21 -2.85
CA ASN A 251 4.76 0.70 -4.00
C ASN A 251 6.00 1.56 -4.23
N SER A 252 7.05 0.99 -4.78
CA SER A 252 8.24 1.75 -5.16
C SER A 252 7.97 2.83 -6.22
N CYS A 253 6.94 2.65 -7.06
CA CYS A 253 6.53 3.63 -8.06
C CYS A 253 5.84 4.87 -7.46
N ASP A 254 5.52 4.86 -6.17
CA ASP A 254 5.04 6.02 -5.43
C ASP A 254 6.19 7.01 -5.09
N TYR A 255 7.44 6.62 -5.34
CA TYR A 255 8.67 7.33 -4.98
C TYR A 255 9.52 7.69 -6.20
N ASN A 256 10.49 8.59 -6.01
CA ASN A 256 11.47 8.90 -7.04
C ASN A 256 12.56 7.81 -7.05
N LEU A 257 12.73 7.10 -8.16
CA LEU A 257 13.74 6.05 -8.27
C LEU A 257 15.06 6.62 -8.79
N VAL A 258 16.14 6.45 -8.03
CA VAL A 258 17.51 6.76 -8.44
C VAL A 258 18.22 5.54 -9.03
N ASP A 259 19.34 5.76 -9.73
CA ASP A 259 20.20 4.66 -10.17
C ASP A 259 21.04 4.09 -9.02
N GLY A 260 21.58 2.88 -9.22
CA GLY A 260 22.32 2.14 -8.20
C GLY A 260 21.44 1.20 -7.39
N LYS A 261 21.97 0.01 -7.04
CA LYS A 261 21.18 -1.02 -6.34
C LYS A 261 20.98 -0.67 -4.87
N SER A 262 22.05 -0.28 -4.20
CA SER A 262 22.03 0.09 -2.78
C SER A 262 21.49 1.49 -2.60
N GLU A 263 21.86 2.40 -3.49
CA GLU A 263 21.47 3.81 -3.49
C GLU A 263 19.97 3.95 -3.61
N ARG A 264 19.34 3.20 -4.53
CA ARG A 264 17.89 3.19 -4.68
C ARG A 264 17.17 2.67 -3.43
N LEU A 265 17.68 1.64 -2.78
CA LEU A 265 17.07 1.12 -1.55
C LEU A 265 17.21 2.12 -0.38
N ALA A 266 18.38 2.72 -0.23
CA ALA A 266 18.63 3.72 0.81
C ALA A 266 17.80 4.99 0.56
N ASP A 267 17.66 5.41 -0.70
CA ASP A 267 16.87 6.59 -1.07
C ASP A 267 15.36 6.36 -0.90
N LEU A 268 14.85 5.18 -1.26
CA LEU A 268 13.47 4.78 -0.96
C LEU A 268 13.20 4.81 0.55
N CYS A 269 14.12 4.26 1.36
CA CYS A 269 14.02 4.29 2.82
C CYS A 269 14.00 5.74 3.34
N ALA A 270 14.89 6.60 2.84
CA ALA A 270 14.93 8.02 3.22
C ALA A 270 13.65 8.77 2.85
N GLN A 271 13.14 8.59 1.62
CA GLN A 271 11.90 9.22 1.15
C GLN A 271 10.67 8.77 1.95
N ALA A 272 10.65 7.51 2.40
CA ALA A 272 9.60 6.97 3.26
C ALA A 272 9.67 7.48 4.71
N GLY A 273 10.68 8.27 5.08
CA GLY A 273 10.84 8.69 6.46
C GLY A 273 11.51 7.63 7.35
N GLY A 274 12.25 6.69 6.77
CA GLY A 274 12.92 5.61 7.50
C GLY A 274 14.28 6.03 8.06
N THR A 275 14.56 5.60 9.29
CA THR A 275 15.90 5.65 9.93
C THR A 275 16.55 4.29 10.03
N GLU A 276 15.79 3.22 9.81
CA GLU A 276 16.29 1.85 9.81
C GLU A 276 15.72 1.11 8.61
N TYR A 277 16.61 0.55 7.78
CA TYR A 277 16.26 -0.35 6.69
C TYR A 277 16.47 -1.80 7.14
N ILE A 278 15.39 -2.58 7.14
CA ILE A 278 15.43 -4.01 7.46
C ILE A 278 15.41 -4.80 6.16
N SER A 279 16.46 -5.59 5.94
CA SER A 279 16.60 -6.44 4.75
C SER A 279 16.71 -7.91 5.09
N GLY A 280 16.34 -8.78 4.14
CA GLY A 280 16.57 -10.22 4.27
C GLY A 280 18.06 -10.57 4.13
N PRO A 281 18.54 -11.65 4.78
CA PRO A 281 19.97 -11.97 4.83
C PRO A 281 20.54 -12.35 3.45
N ALA A 282 19.70 -12.77 2.50
CA ALA A 282 20.11 -13.02 1.11
C ALA A 282 20.64 -11.76 0.40
N ALA A 283 20.28 -10.57 0.88
CA ALA A 283 20.69 -9.31 0.29
C ALA A 283 22.10 -8.83 0.72
N LYS A 284 22.70 -9.47 1.73
CA LYS A 284 24.06 -9.20 2.22
C LYS A 284 25.12 -9.21 1.12
N ASN A 285 24.92 -10.05 0.10
CA ASN A 285 25.92 -10.25 -0.95
C ASN A 285 25.97 -9.10 -1.98
N TYR A 286 25.00 -8.19 -1.98
CA TYR A 286 24.92 -7.12 -3.00
C TYR A 286 24.58 -5.74 -2.45
N ILE A 287 24.24 -5.63 -1.17
CA ILE A 287 24.01 -4.34 -0.50
C ILE A 287 25.35 -3.79 -0.02
N ASP A 288 25.61 -2.53 -0.35
CA ASP A 288 26.72 -1.75 0.19
C ASP A 288 26.25 -1.01 1.44
N GLU A 289 26.78 -1.38 2.60
CA GLU A 289 26.39 -0.80 3.89
C GLU A 289 26.78 0.69 4.01
N ASN A 290 27.84 1.12 3.31
CA ASN A 290 28.32 2.50 3.38
C ASN A 290 27.26 3.48 2.87
N VAL A 291 26.57 3.11 1.78
CA VAL A 291 25.50 3.91 1.16
C VAL A 291 24.36 4.24 2.14
N PHE A 292 24.06 3.33 3.06
CA PHE A 292 23.05 3.52 4.11
C PHE A 292 23.60 4.40 5.24
N SER A 293 24.83 4.15 5.68
CA SER A 293 25.48 4.91 6.75
C SER A 293 25.64 6.39 6.41
N GLU A 294 25.99 6.72 5.16
CA GLU A 294 26.10 8.10 4.66
C GLU A 294 24.77 8.87 4.70
N ARG A 295 23.64 8.15 4.70
CA ARG A 295 22.29 8.71 4.80
C ARG A 295 21.72 8.67 6.22
N ASN A 296 22.53 8.32 7.22
CA ASN A 296 22.11 8.08 8.60
C ASN A 296 21.01 7.01 8.72
N ILE A 297 21.04 6.01 7.84
CA ILE A 297 20.10 4.88 7.86
C ILE A 297 20.83 3.68 8.45
N LYS A 298 20.29 3.13 9.53
CA LYS A 298 20.77 1.88 10.10
C LYS A 298 20.35 0.71 9.20
N LEU A 299 21.30 -0.12 8.78
CA LEU A 299 21.02 -1.36 8.07
C LEU A 299 20.93 -2.53 9.06
N THR A 300 19.79 -3.23 9.07
CA THR A 300 19.56 -4.39 9.94
C THR A 300 19.13 -5.60 9.12
N TRP A 301 19.58 -6.78 9.52
CA TRP A 301 19.29 -8.04 8.84
C TRP A 301 18.22 -8.83 9.58
N PHE A 302 17.14 -9.17 8.88
CA PHE A 302 16.05 -9.94 9.46
C PHE A 302 16.47 -11.39 9.70
N ASP A 303 16.20 -11.91 10.90
CA ASP A 303 16.51 -13.29 11.26
C ASP A 303 15.33 -14.24 10.99
N TYR A 304 15.55 -15.16 10.06
CA TYR A 304 14.57 -16.17 9.66
C TYR A 304 14.72 -17.52 10.36
N ASN A 305 15.63 -17.67 11.33
CA ASN A 305 15.88 -18.96 12.01
C ASN A 305 14.95 -19.20 13.20
N GLY A 306 14.80 -20.45 13.66
CA GLY A 306 14.15 -20.73 14.96
C GLY A 306 12.64 -20.46 15.01
N TYR A 307 11.94 -20.55 13.89
CA TYR A 307 10.48 -20.57 13.89
C TYR A 307 9.96 -21.88 14.50
N PRO A 308 8.97 -21.82 15.42
CA PRO A 308 8.37 -23.02 15.98
C PRO A 308 7.66 -23.87 14.90
N GLU A 309 7.70 -25.18 15.08
CA GLU A 309 6.85 -26.09 14.33
C GLU A 309 5.39 -25.94 14.77
N TYR A 310 4.47 -26.25 13.86
CA TYR A 310 3.04 -26.15 14.09
C TYR A 310 2.34 -27.39 13.52
N PRO A 311 1.13 -27.70 14.01
CA PRO A 311 0.34 -28.80 13.46
C PRO A 311 0.11 -28.59 11.96
N GLN A 312 0.42 -29.59 11.14
CA GLN A 312 0.13 -29.58 9.72
C GLN A 312 -0.71 -30.79 9.35
N LEU A 313 -1.60 -30.62 8.38
CA LEU A 313 -2.12 -31.77 7.66
C LEU A 313 -0.97 -32.50 6.95
N TRP A 314 -1.13 -33.81 6.81
CA TRP A 314 -0.27 -34.70 6.02
C TRP A 314 1.15 -34.91 6.58
N GLY A 315 1.52 -36.14 6.93
CA GLY A 315 2.92 -36.57 7.15
C GLY A 315 3.83 -35.63 7.94
N GLU A 316 5.12 -35.64 7.57
CA GLU A 316 6.19 -34.86 8.22
C GLU A 316 6.01 -33.35 8.05
N PHE A 317 6.50 -32.58 9.02
CA PHE A 317 6.47 -31.12 9.00
C PHE A 317 7.28 -30.54 7.83
N VAL A 318 6.71 -29.56 7.13
CA VAL A 318 7.38 -28.84 6.03
C VAL A 318 7.34 -27.35 6.30
N HIS A 319 8.52 -26.77 6.54
CA HIS A 319 8.62 -25.39 6.99
C HIS A 319 8.40 -24.35 5.87
N ALA A 320 8.94 -24.59 4.67
CA ALA A 320 9.05 -23.60 3.59
C ALA A 320 7.91 -23.69 2.55
N VAL A 321 6.68 -23.88 3.01
CA VAL A 321 5.47 -23.77 2.18
C VAL A 321 4.82 -22.40 2.34
N SER A 322 3.82 -22.12 1.50
CA SER A 322 2.98 -20.93 1.62
C SER A 322 2.43 -20.74 3.04
N ILE A 323 2.29 -19.48 3.46
CA ILE A 323 1.63 -19.10 4.73
C ILE A 323 0.26 -19.76 4.88
N LEU A 324 -0.44 -20.06 3.78
CA LEU A 324 -1.76 -20.68 3.81
C LEU A 324 -1.79 -21.98 4.60
N ASP A 325 -0.71 -22.76 4.58
CA ASP A 325 -0.60 -23.99 5.37
C ASP A 325 -0.73 -23.69 6.87
N LEU A 326 0.01 -22.70 7.37
CA LEU A 326 -0.09 -22.24 8.75
C LEU A 326 -1.49 -21.69 9.07
N LEU A 327 -2.06 -20.85 8.20
CA LEU A 327 -3.37 -20.24 8.46
C LEU A 327 -4.48 -21.28 8.52
N PHE A 328 -4.50 -22.24 7.59
CA PHE A 328 -5.53 -23.27 7.58
C PHE A 328 -5.45 -24.20 8.79
N ASN A 329 -4.23 -24.48 9.28
CA ASN A 329 -4.04 -25.37 10.42
C ASN A 329 -4.17 -24.67 11.79
N CYS A 330 -3.82 -23.39 11.90
CA CYS A 330 -3.71 -22.70 13.19
C CYS A 330 -4.58 -21.44 13.32
N GLY A 331 -5.16 -20.95 12.23
CA GLY A 331 -6.12 -19.85 12.26
C GLY A 331 -5.59 -18.58 12.97
N LYS A 332 -6.37 -18.06 13.93
CA LYS A 332 -5.97 -16.90 14.74
C LYS A 332 -4.84 -17.19 15.73
N ASP A 333 -4.50 -18.45 15.97
CA ASP A 333 -3.34 -18.85 16.79
C ASP A 333 -2.04 -18.92 15.96
N SER A 334 -2.08 -18.66 14.64
CA SER A 334 -0.89 -18.56 13.79
C SER A 334 0.24 -17.67 14.35
N PRO A 335 -0.02 -16.53 15.02
CA PRO A 335 1.03 -15.70 15.61
C PRO A 335 1.93 -16.43 16.62
N ALA A 336 1.45 -17.49 17.28
CA ALA A 336 2.27 -18.31 18.19
C ALA A 336 3.42 -19.06 17.48
N PHE A 337 3.34 -19.20 16.16
CA PHE A 337 4.32 -19.87 15.30
C PHE A 337 5.06 -18.88 14.38
N MET A 338 4.90 -17.59 14.65
CA MET A 338 5.51 -16.46 13.96
C MET A 338 6.34 -15.63 14.96
N LYS A 339 7.14 -14.67 14.47
CA LYS A 339 8.09 -13.92 15.31
C LYS A 339 7.64 -12.51 15.64
N SER A 340 7.08 -11.81 14.64
CA SER A 340 6.83 -10.36 14.68
C SER A 340 5.34 -10.05 14.66
N VAL A 341 4.50 -11.02 14.30
CA VAL A 341 3.03 -10.88 14.35
C VAL A 341 2.56 -11.04 15.79
N LYS A 342 1.74 -10.10 16.28
CA LYS A 342 1.15 -10.15 17.62
C LYS A 342 -0.21 -10.84 17.56
N ALA A 343 -0.52 -11.65 18.58
CA ALA A 343 -1.85 -12.25 18.70
C ALA A 343 -2.90 -11.16 18.85
N LEU A 344 -4.00 -11.28 18.11
CA LEU A 344 -5.17 -10.43 18.30
C LEU A 344 -5.81 -10.74 19.66
N PRO A 345 -6.33 -9.73 20.38
CA PRO A 345 -7.11 -9.98 21.59
C PRO A 345 -8.25 -10.94 21.28
N ARG A 346 -8.41 -11.98 22.10
CA ARG A 346 -9.59 -12.87 21.99
C ARG A 346 -10.80 -12.07 22.48
N GLU A 347 -11.78 -11.87 21.61
CA GLU A 347 -13.11 -11.39 22.04
C GLU A 347 -13.71 -12.51 22.92
N ASN A 348 -13.90 -12.21 24.21
CA ASN A 348 -14.47 -13.11 25.21
C ASN A 348 -15.99 -13.22 25.08
#